data_AF-A0AA38WSE6-F1
#
_entry.id   AF-A0AA38WSE6-F1
#
_cell.length_a   1.000
_cell.length_b   1.000
_cell.length_c   1.000
_cell.angle_alpha   90.00
_cell.angle_beta   90.00
_cell.angle_gamma   90.00
#
_symmetry.space_group_name_H-M   'P 1'
#
loop_
_entity.id
_entity.type
_entity.pdbx_description
1 polymer ?
#
loop_
_entity_poly.entity_id
_entity_poly.type
_entity_poly.pdbx_seq_one_letter_code
_entity_poly.pdbx_strand_id
1 'polypeptide(L)'
;MRHLFRRERNQFRANQVEKNRFTTVTNRGGNMGTSVPHRSRHYRNPIGFGVPHNWVKRSIFWELPYWHTLLIRHNLDVMYTKKNVFENLFHTIMDTPKSKDNIKARRDIEEYCNRLKLHIKEQQNKIFKPRTSYTLNKEQVRKVYDWLNKLKFPDGYASNIGA
;
A
#
# COMPACT_ATOMS: atom_id res chain seq x y z
N MET A 1 15.48 -19.29 -17.41
CA MET A 1 14.77 -20.59 -17.34
C MET A 1 13.61 -20.50 -16.34
N ARG A 2 12.53 -21.27 -16.60
CA ARG A 2 11.28 -21.52 -15.84
C ARG A 2 10.15 -20.48 -16.02
N HIS A 3 9.16 -20.89 -16.81
CA HIS A 3 7.97 -20.13 -17.24
C HIS A 3 6.72 -20.76 -16.62
N LEU A 4 5.81 -19.94 -16.10
CA LEU A 4 4.72 -20.36 -15.21
C LEU A 4 3.62 -21.21 -15.88
N PHE A 5 3.37 -21.03 -17.18
CA PHE A 5 2.36 -21.83 -17.89
C PHE A 5 2.81 -23.25 -18.29
N ARG A 6 4.08 -23.63 -18.05
CA ARG A 6 4.68 -24.86 -18.58
C ARG A 6 4.38 -26.13 -17.75
N ARG A 7 3.71 -25.99 -16.60
CA ARG A 7 3.46 -27.10 -15.65
C ARG A 7 1.99 -27.48 -15.48
N GLU A 8 1.05 -26.74 -16.07
CA GLU A 8 -0.38 -27.02 -15.94
C GLU A 8 -0.89 -27.86 -17.11
N ARG A 9 -0.82 -29.19 -16.97
CA ARG A 9 -1.26 -30.14 -18.01
C ARG A 9 -2.78 -30.18 -18.24
N ASN A 10 -3.57 -29.57 -17.35
CA ASN A 10 -5.03 -29.73 -17.31
C ASN A 10 -5.81 -28.50 -17.84
N GLN A 11 -5.15 -27.41 -18.21
CA GLN A 11 -5.82 -26.18 -18.66
C GLN A 11 -6.01 -26.07 -20.18
N PHE A 12 -5.30 -26.86 -20.98
CA PHE A 12 -5.44 -26.86 -22.44
C PHE A 12 -6.25 -28.07 -22.88
N ARG A 13 -7.57 -27.91 -23.06
CA ARG A 13 -8.38 -28.94 -23.72
C ARG A 13 -7.93 -29.05 -25.18
N ALA A 14 -7.44 -30.21 -25.59
CA ALA A 14 -7.07 -30.47 -26.98
C ALA A 14 -8.29 -30.22 -27.89
N ASN A 15 -8.07 -29.50 -29.00
CA ASN A 15 -9.06 -29.12 -30.02
C ASN A 15 -10.12 -28.06 -29.61
N GLN A 16 -9.96 -27.35 -28.49
CA GLN A 16 -10.74 -26.14 -28.20
C GLN A 16 -9.87 -24.88 -28.28
N VAL A 17 -10.18 -24.01 -29.24
CA VAL A 17 -9.70 -22.62 -29.25
C VAL A 17 -10.71 -21.80 -28.43
N GLU A 18 -10.32 -21.31 -27.26
CA GLU A 18 -11.15 -20.35 -26.52
C GLU A 18 -11.25 -19.04 -27.33
N LYS A 19 -12.42 -18.81 -27.92
CA LYS A 19 -12.76 -17.59 -28.67
C LYS A 19 -13.44 -16.53 -27.79
N ASN A 20 -13.56 -16.76 -26.48
CA ASN A 20 -14.19 -15.80 -25.59
C ASN A 20 -13.31 -14.57 -25.47
N ARG A 21 -13.73 -13.48 -26.10
CA ARG A 21 -13.17 -12.15 -25.86
C ARG A 21 -13.26 -11.90 -24.36
N PHE A 22 -12.14 -11.47 -23.77
CA PHE A 22 -12.06 -11.06 -22.37
C PHE A 22 -13.29 -10.27 -21.97
N THR A 23 -13.95 -10.68 -20.89
CA THR A 23 -15.12 -9.97 -20.37
C THR A 23 -14.71 -8.54 -20.08
N THR A 24 -15.24 -7.59 -20.86
CA THR A 24 -15.12 -6.17 -20.55
C THR A 24 -15.85 -5.97 -19.23
N VAL A 25 -15.12 -5.69 -18.15
CA VAL A 25 -15.71 -5.19 -16.90
C VAL A 25 -16.19 -3.78 -17.21
N THR A 26 -17.34 -3.67 -17.86
CA THR A 26 -18.02 -2.40 -18.01
C THR A 26 -18.59 -2.07 -16.64
N ASN A 27 -18.01 -1.09 -15.95
CA ASN A 27 -18.69 -0.37 -14.87
C ASN A 27 -19.90 0.36 -15.48
N ARG A 28 -20.97 -0.37 -15.80
CA ARG A 28 -22.28 0.19 -16.12
C ARG A 28 -22.91 0.61 -14.82
N GLY A 29 -22.78 1.89 -14.48
CA GLY A 29 -23.47 2.47 -13.33
C GLY A 29 -22.61 3.45 -12.58
N GLY A 30 -22.34 4.59 -13.19
CA GLY A 30 -21.71 5.72 -12.53
C GLY A 30 -20.89 6.51 -13.51
N ASN A 31 -21.28 7.75 -13.75
CA ASN A 31 -20.40 8.75 -14.34
C ASN A 31 -19.08 8.71 -13.58
N MET A 32 -18.07 8.05 -14.15
CA MET A 32 -16.73 8.05 -13.60
C MET A 32 -16.27 9.50 -13.75
N GLY A 33 -16.34 10.23 -12.63
CA GLY A 33 -16.01 11.63 -12.56
C GLY A 33 -14.72 11.89 -13.32
N THR A 34 -14.78 12.89 -14.21
CA THR A 34 -13.63 13.50 -14.90
C THR A 34 -12.54 13.99 -13.92
N SER A 35 -12.83 13.95 -12.62
CA SER A 35 -11.96 14.24 -11.49
C SER A 35 -11.32 12.97 -10.90
N VAL A 36 -10.13 12.63 -11.41
CA VAL A 36 -9.16 11.87 -10.61
C VAL A 36 -8.70 12.81 -9.49
N PRO A 37 -8.87 12.47 -8.20
CA PRO A 37 -8.38 13.32 -7.13
C PRO A 37 -6.84 13.32 -7.23
N HIS A 38 -6.26 14.52 -7.31
CA HIS A 38 -4.83 14.76 -7.51
C HIS A 38 -4.31 14.45 -8.94
N ARG A 39 -4.57 15.36 -9.89
CA ARG A 39 -3.68 15.49 -11.06
C ARG A 39 -2.47 16.31 -10.64
N SER A 40 -1.30 15.69 -10.66
CA SER A 40 -0.06 16.42 -10.82
C SER A 40 -0.09 17.21 -12.13
N ARG A 41 0.55 18.38 -12.15
CA ARG A 41 0.61 19.28 -13.33
C ARG A 41 1.22 18.59 -14.56
N HIS A 42 1.95 17.49 -14.35
CA HIS A 42 2.59 16.69 -15.39
C HIS A 42 1.86 15.37 -15.72
N TYR A 43 0.68 15.12 -15.14
CA TYR A 43 -0.08 13.90 -15.40
C TYR A 43 -0.55 13.86 -16.86
N ARG A 44 0.04 12.93 -17.64
CA ARG A 44 -0.41 12.64 -19.00
C ARG A 44 -1.39 11.48 -18.97
N ASN A 45 -2.61 11.75 -19.46
CA ASN A 45 -3.66 10.76 -19.60
C ASN A 45 -3.16 9.53 -20.39
N PRO A 46 -3.53 8.31 -19.96
CA PRO A 46 -3.20 7.09 -20.69
C PRO A 46 -3.87 7.07 -22.07
N ILE A 47 -3.26 6.35 -23.02
CA ILE A 47 -3.81 6.16 -24.37
C ILE A 47 -5.17 5.47 -24.24
N GLY A 48 -6.22 6.09 -24.78
CA GLY A 48 -7.60 5.61 -24.69
C GLY A 48 -8.45 6.28 -23.59
N PHE A 49 -7.91 7.19 -22.80
CA PHE A 49 -8.66 7.88 -21.74
C PHE A 49 -9.95 8.53 -22.28
N GLY A 50 -11.11 8.13 -21.74
CA GLY A 50 -12.44 8.57 -22.20
C GLY A 50 -13.15 7.57 -23.13
N VAL A 51 -12.44 6.57 -23.64
CA VAL A 51 -13.01 5.41 -24.35
C VAL A 51 -13.27 4.29 -23.31
N PRO A 52 -14.33 3.47 -23.44
CA PRO A 52 -14.53 2.33 -22.56
C PRO A 52 -13.42 1.28 -22.75
N HIS A 53 -12.43 1.28 -21.84
CA HIS A 53 -11.39 0.27 -21.76
C HIS A 53 -10.93 0.07 -20.30
N ASN A 54 -10.23 -1.03 -20.03
CA ASN A 54 -9.85 -1.42 -18.67
C ASN A 54 -8.70 -0.60 -18.04
N TRP A 55 -8.11 0.37 -18.77
CA TRP A 55 -6.84 1.04 -18.39
C TRP A 55 -7.00 2.54 -18.14
N VAL A 56 -7.86 2.92 -17.20
CA VAL A 56 -8.22 4.33 -16.97
C VAL A 56 -7.16 5.11 -16.19
N LYS A 57 -6.21 4.43 -15.52
CA LYS A 57 -5.23 5.05 -14.62
C LYS A 57 -3.79 4.78 -15.02
N ARG A 58 -2.96 5.82 -14.94
CA ARG A 58 -1.50 5.75 -15.03
C ARG A 58 -0.92 5.94 -13.63
N SER A 59 0.07 5.12 -13.26
CA SER A 59 0.75 5.28 -11.96
C SER A 59 1.54 6.59 -11.90
N ILE A 60 1.58 7.23 -10.72
CA ILE A 60 2.34 8.46 -10.45
C ILE A 60 3.84 8.31 -10.73
N PHE A 61 4.36 7.08 -10.67
CA PHE A 61 5.77 6.82 -10.93
C PHE A 61 6.20 7.23 -12.34
N TRP A 62 5.27 7.22 -13.30
CA TRP A 62 5.53 7.65 -14.68
C TRP A 62 5.79 9.15 -14.83
N GLU A 63 5.56 9.94 -13.80
CA GLU A 63 5.81 11.38 -13.78
C GLU A 63 7.17 11.75 -13.21
N LEU A 64 7.85 10.81 -12.56
CA LEU A 64 9.13 11.07 -11.93
C LEU A 64 10.19 11.33 -13.02
N PRO A 65 11.01 12.41 -12.91
CA PRO A 65 11.96 12.79 -13.95
C PRO A 65 12.93 11.68 -14.34
N TYR A 66 13.31 10.82 -13.40
CA TYR A 66 14.24 9.71 -13.62
C TYR A 66 13.55 8.39 -14.06
N TRP A 67 12.22 8.34 -14.16
CA TRP A 67 11.52 7.09 -14.50
C TRP A 67 11.89 6.53 -15.87
N HIS A 68 12.25 7.41 -16.80
CA HIS A 68 12.69 7.02 -18.14
C HIS A 68 14.12 6.43 -18.14
N THR A 69 14.98 6.80 -17.18
CA THR A 69 16.37 6.33 -17.08
C THR A 69 16.51 4.99 -16.35
N LEU A 70 15.46 4.52 -15.68
CA LEU A 70 15.44 3.19 -15.05
C LEU A 70 15.37 2.08 -16.11
N LEU A 71 16.44 1.28 -16.21
CA LEU A 71 16.54 0.11 -17.09
C LEU A 71 15.45 -0.95 -16.81
N ILE A 72 15.02 -1.05 -15.55
CA ILE A 72 13.94 -1.96 -15.14
C ILE A 72 12.93 -1.18 -14.30
N ARG A 73 11.94 -0.58 -14.97
CA ARG A 73 10.87 0.26 -14.38
C ARG A 73 9.98 -0.48 -13.37
N HIS A 74 10.06 -1.81 -13.32
CA HIS A 74 9.29 -2.66 -12.42
C HIS A 74 10.13 -3.36 -11.35
N ASN A 75 11.44 -3.09 -11.27
CA ASN A 75 12.31 -3.67 -10.24
C ASN A 75 12.33 -2.79 -8.99
N LEU A 76 11.13 -2.42 -8.51
CA LEU A 76 11.02 -1.96 -7.13
C LEU A 76 11.59 -3.08 -6.28
N ASP A 77 12.57 -2.78 -5.43
CA ASP A 77 13.03 -3.75 -4.44
C ASP A 77 11.85 -4.03 -3.52
N VAL A 78 11.08 -5.05 -3.88
CA VAL A 78 9.84 -5.43 -3.22
C VAL A 78 10.14 -5.82 -1.78
N MET A 79 11.31 -6.41 -1.53
CA MET A 79 11.73 -6.79 -0.19
C MET A 79 11.97 -5.54 0.67
N TYR A 80 12.79 -4.60 0.22
CA TYR A 80 13.08 -3.38 0.98
C TYR A 80 11.85 -2.49 1.13
N THR A 81 11.04 -2.36 0.08
CA THR A 81 9.79 -1.59 0.12
C THR A 81 8.77 -2.22 1.07
N LYS A 82 8.55 -3.54 0.99
CA LYS A 82 7.65 -4.24 1.92
C LYS A 82 8.15 -4.17 3.35
N LYS A 83 9.46 -4.34 3.58
CA LYS A 83 10.08 -4.22 4.90
C LYS A 83 9.84 -2.84 5.49
N ASN A 84 10.15 -1.78 4.75
CA ASN A 84 9.96 -0.41 5.21
C ASN A 84 8.49 -0.08 5.49
N VAL A 85 7.57 -0.49 4.62
CA VAL A 85 6.13 -0.27 4.83
C VAL A 85 5.65 -1.02 6.07
N PHE A 86 6.05 -2.29 6.21
CA PHE A 86 5.69 -3.11 7.36
C PHE A 86 6.25 -2.56 8.67
N GLU A 87 7.54 -2.23 8.73
CA GLU A 87 8.19 -1.67 9.92
C GLU A 87 7.54 -0.35 10.35
N ASN A 88 7.30 0.57 9.40
CA ASN A 88 6.63 1.83 9.71
C ASN A 88 5.20 1.61 10.22
N LEU A 89 4.44 0.70 9.59
CA LEU A 89 3.10 0.35 10.02
C LEU A 89 3.10 -0.27 11.42
N PHE A 90 3.98 -1.23 11.65
CA PHE A 90 4.14 -1.91 12.94
C PHE A 90 4.50 -0.92 14.04
N HIS A 91 5.49 -0.06 13.83
CA HIS A 91 5.89 0.97 14.79
C HIS A 91 4.76 1.97 15.10
N THR A 92 3.89 2.25 14.12
CA THR A 92 2.73 3.14 14.26
C THR A 92 1.62 2.50 15.09
N ILE A 93 1.31 1.23 14.84
CA ILE A 93 0.28 0.47 15.58
C ILE A 93 0.72 0.22 17.03
N MET A 94 1.99 -0.12 17.23
CA MET A 94 2.58 -0.40 18.54
C MET A 94 2.99 0.88 19.33
N ASP A 95 2.91 2.06 18.71
CA ASP A 95 3.34 3.37 19.26
C ASP A 95 4.73 3.34 19.90
N THR A 96 5.69 2.82 19.14
CA THR A 96 7.11 2.80 19.52
C THR A 96 7.80 4.11 19.14
N PRO A 97 8.95 4.47 19.76
CA PRO A 97 9.67 5.70 19.43
C PRO A 97 10.18 5.79 17.98
N LYS A 98 10.23 4.66 17.27
CA LYS A 98 10.60 4.59 15.84
C LYS A 98 9.43 4.95 14.89
N SER A 99 8.23 5.17 15.42
CA SER A 99 7.06 5.53 14.64
C SER A 99 7.29 6.84 13.88
N LYS A 100 6.80 6.89 12.63
CA LYS A 100 6.77 8.12 11.84
C LYS A 100 5.68 9.10 12.30
N ASP A 101 4.81 8.67 13.22
CA ASP A 101 3.84 9.52 13.90
C ASP A 101 4.51 10.36 15.00
N ASN A 102 5.09 11.49 14.59
CA ASN A 102 5.77 12.45 15.45
C ASN A 102 4.94 13.75 15.62
N ILE A 103 5.36 14.62 16.54
CA ILE A 103 4.65 15.89 16.82
C ILE A 103 4.60 16.77 15.56
N LYS A 104 5.65 16.80 14.74
CA LYS A 104 5.69 17.58 13.49
C LYS A 104 4.63 17.09 12.50
N ALA A 105 4.56 15.78 12.26
CA ALA A 105 3.56 15.14 11.42
C ALA A 105 2.13 15.39 11.92
N ARG A 106 1.92 15.51 13.23
CA ARG A 106 0.62 15.90 13.80
C ARG A 106 0.28 17.38 13.56
N ARG A 107 1.27 18.27 13.50
CA ARG A 107 1.07 19.67 13.05
C ARG A 107 0.74 19.73 11.57
N ASP A 108 1.44 18.95 10.75
CA ASP A 108 1.14 18.85 9.31
C ASP A 108 -0.30 18.32 9.09
N ILE A 109 -0.74 17.37 9.92
CA ILE A 109 -2.14 16.90 9.89
C ILE A 109 -3.11 18.03 10.26
N GLU A 110 -2.80 18.86 11.24
CA GLU A 110 -3.65 19.99 11.61
C GLU A 110 -3.72 21.07 10.52
N GLU A 111 -2.61 21.29 9.80
CA GLU A 111 -2.53 22.27 8.71
C GLU A 111 -3.21 21.78 7.42
N TYR A 112 -2.97 20.52 7.02
CA TYR A 112 -3.37 20.01 5.71
C TYR A 112 -4.57 19.04 5.74
N CYS A 113 -4.95 18.50 6.90
CA CYS A 113 -5.98 17.46 7.02
C CYS A 113 -7.09 17.83 8.03
N ASN A 114 -8.35 17.65 7.64
CA ASN A 114 -9.47 17.81 8.57
C ASN A 114 -9.65 16.56 9.45
N ARG A 115 -8.74 16.31 10.41
CA ARG A 115 -8.78 15.16 11.33
C ARG A 115 -8.61 15.58 12.78
N LEU A 116 -9.60 16.31 13.30
CA LEU A 116 -9.62 16.88 14.66
C LEU A 116 -9.23 15.88 15.78
N LYS A 117 -9.61 14.60 15.66
CA LYS A 117 -9.27 13.56 16.66
C LYS A 117 -7.76 13.30 16.78
N LEU A 118 -6.98 13.67 15.76
CA LEU A 118 -5.54 13.48 15.71
C LEU A 118 -4.76 14.77 16.04
N HIS A 119 -5.43 15.91 16.23
CA HIS A 119 -4.75 17.17 16.52
C HIS A 119 -4.04 17.09 17.86
N ILE A 120 -2.93 17.81 17.97
CA ILE A 120 -2.14 17.85 19.18
C ILE A 120 -2.96 18.53 20.29
N LYS A 121 -2.81 18.06 21.52
CA LYS A 121 -3.45 18.66 22.68
C LYS A 121 -2.40 19.27 23.59
N GLU A 122 -2.75 20.41 24.17
CA GLU A 122 -1.95 21.07 25.18
C GLU A 122 -2.68 20.95 26.52
N GLN A 123 -2.04 20.32 27.51
CA GLN A 123 -2.49 20.32 28.90
C GLN A 123 -1.33 20.75 29.78
N GLN A 124 -1.59 21.70 30.69
CA GLN A 124 -0.61 22.14 31.70
C GLN A 124 0.76 22.52 31.10
N ASN A 125 0.76 23.33 30.03
CA ASN A 125 1.96 23.72 29.25
C ASN A 125 2.78 22.55 28.67
N LYS A 126 2.21 21.34 28.60
CA LYS A 126 2.81 20.19 27.93
C LYS A 126 2.01 19.81 26.70
N ILE A 127 2.73 19.77 25.59
CA ILE A 127 2.23 19.35 24.29
C ILE A 127 2.26 17.83 24.23
N PHE A 128 1.12 17.18 24.00
CA PHE A 128 1.06 15.73 23.83
C PHE A 128 0.20 15.32 22.63
N LYS A 129 0.61 14.23 21.97
CA LYS A 129 -0.16 13.63 20.88
C LYS A 129 -1.30 12.79 21.48
N PRO A 130 -2.57 12.99 21.08
CA PRO A 130 -3.61 12.09 21.51
C PRO A 130 -3.40 10.72 20.87
N ARG A 131 -3.69 9.71 21.67
CA ARG A 131 -3.73 8.31 21.25
C ARG A 131 -4.76 8.14 20.13
N THR A 132 -4.39 7.40 19.10
CA THR A 132 -5.26 7.17 17.94
C THR A 132 -6.08 5.90 18.10
N SER A 133 -7.16 5.77 17.31
CA SER A 133 -8.01 4.58 17.32
C SER A 133 -7.33 3.31 16.79
N TYR A 134 -6.23 3.45 16.04
CA TYR A 134 -5.47 2.34 15.47
C TYR A 134 -4.26 1.94 16.33
N THR A 135 -3.96 2.70 17.39
CA THR A 135 -2.85 2.40 18.30
C THR A 135 -3.28 1.41 19.39
N LEU A 136 -2.55 0.32 19.57
CA LEU A 136 -2.87 -0.75 20.51
C LEU A 136 -2.59 -0.39 21.98
N ASN A 137 -3.54 -0.68 22.86
CA ASN A 137 -3.38 -0.46 24.31
C ASN A 137 -2.25 -1.33 24.86
N LYS A 138 -1.66 -0.94 26.00
CA LYS A 138 -0.56 -1.72 26.62
C LYS A 138 -0.91 -3.20 26.80
N GLU A 139 -2.16 -3.50 27.16
CA GLU A 139 -2.66 -4.87 27.26
C GLU A 139 -2.78 -5.58 25.91
N GLN A 140 -3.25 -4.88 24.87
CA GLN A 140 -3.35 -5.43 23.52
C GLN A 140 -1.96 -5.68 22.92
N VAL A 141 -1.01 -4.78 23.17
CA VAL A 141 0.41 -4.94 22.81
C VAL A 141 0.96 -6.22 23.44
N ARG A 142 0.72 -6.47 24.73
CA ARG A 142 1.12 -7.73 25.38
C ARG A 142 0.52 -8.96 24.70
N LYS A 143 -0.77 -8.94 24.37
CA LYS A 143 -1.42 -10.04 23.63
C LYS A 143 -0.78 -10.29 22.27
N VAL A 144 -0.36 -9.24 21.56
CA VAL A 144 0.35 -9.38 20.28
C VAL A 144 1.73 -10.00 20.48
N TYR A 145 2.47 -9.60 21.52
CA TYR A 145 3.75 -10.24 21.86
C TYR A 145 3.58 -11.72 22.24
N ASP A 146 2.58 -12.05 23.06
CA ASP A 146 2.29 -13.44 23.43
C ASP A 146 1.90 -14.28 22.20
N TRP A 147 1.14 -13.71 21.28
CA TRP A 147 0.80 -14.36 20.01
C TRP A 147 2.03 -14.55 19.13
N LEU A 148 2.90 -13.54 19.02
CA LEU A 148 4.13 -13.60 18.24
C LEU A 148 5.09 -14.67 18.77
N ASN A 149 5.22 -14.78 20.09
CA ASN A 149 6.04 -15.79 20.75
C ASN A 149 5.53 -17.23 20.52
N LYS A 150 4.22 -17.40 20.31
CA LYS A 150 3.60 -18.70 20.01
C LYS A 150 3.63 -19.04 18.53
N LEU A 151 4.00 -18.09 17.68
CA LEU A 151 3.96 -18.24 16.24
C LEU A 151 5.08 -19.20 15.79
N LYS A 152 4.69 -20.32 15.17
CA LYS A 152 5.62 -21.29 14.58
C LYS A 152 5.54 -21.20 13.08
N PHE A 153 6.70 -21.17 12.44
CA PHE A 153 6.82 -21.16 10.99
C PHE A 153 7.48 -22.47 10.52
N PRO A 154 7.13 -22.97 9.33
CA PRO A 154 7.91 -24.01 8.66
C PRO A 154 9.35 -23.53 8.45
N ASP A 155 10.29 -24.49 8.40
CA ASP A 155 11.70 -24.18 8.18
C ASP A 155 11.90 -23.40 6.87
N GLY A 156 12.74 -22.35 6.92
CA GLY A 156 13.01 -21.44 5.81
C GLY A 156 11.93 -20.40 5.48
N TYR A 157 10.79 -20.35 6.20
CA TYR A 157 9.70 -19.41 5.91
C TYR A 157 9.88 -18.02 6.56
N ALA A 158 10.50 -17.96 7.73
CA ALA A 158 10.75 -16.71 8.45
C ALA A 158 12.16 -16.71 9.06
N SER A 159 12.84 -15.56 8.99
CA SER A 159 14.09 -15.32 9.71
C SER A 159 13.83 -15.18 11.21
N ASN A 160 14.87 -15.30 12.04
CA ASN A 160 14.74 -15.14 13.49
C ASN A 160 14.07 -13.78 13.84
N ILE A 161 12.88 -13.86 14.42
CA ILE A 161 12.06 -12.70 14.84
C ILE A 161 12.43 -12.25 16.26
N GLY A 162 13.15 -13.09 17.02
CA GLY A 162 13.53 -12.85 18.40
C GLY A 162 15.03 -12.63 18.58
N ALA A 163 15.56 -11.54 18.02
CA ALA A 163 16.89 -11.03 18.33
C ALA A 163 16.82 -9.68 19.04
#